data_AF-A0A2D7HGM3-F1
#
_entry.id   AF-A0A2D7HGM3-F1
#
_cell.length_a   1.000
_cell.length_b   1.000
_cell.length_c   1.000
_cell.angle_alpha   90.00
_cell.angle_beta   90.00
_cell.angle_gamma   90.00
#
_symmetry.space_group_name_H-M   'P 1'
#
loop_
_entity.id
_entity.type
_entity.pdbx_description
1 polymer ?
#
loop_
_entity_poly.entity_id
_entity_poly.type
_entity_poly.pdbx_seq_one_letter_code
_entity_poly.pdbx_strand_id
1 'polypeptide(L)'
;MPQKRHTVDQIVAKLRKADIELGKGKKVPETCKLLEVTEQTYYRWRQKYGGMKPKMAKQLKTLEKESARLKKMVAEQALDMEILKEAAKGNW
;
A
#
# COMPACT_ATOMS: atom_id res chain seq x y z
N MET A 1 -14.09 28.74 -8.00
CA MET A 1 -13.25 28.10 -6.95
C MET A 1 -12.71 26.78 -7.50
N PRO A 2 -11.39 26.57 -7.63
CA PRO A 2 -10.86 25.28 -8.04
C PRO A 2 -11.20 24.22 -6.98
N GLN A 3 -11.94 23.17 -7.36
CA GLN A 3 -12.19 22.04 -6.46
C GLN A 3 -10.86 21.38 -6.11
N LYS A 4 -10.42 21.47 -4.85
CA LYS A 4 -9.29 20.68 -4.32
C LYS A 4 -9.68 19.20 -4.41
N ARG A 5 -9.17 18.51 -5.43
CA ARG A 5 -9.37 17.06 -5.60
C ARG A 5 -8.55 16.34 -4.54
N HIS A 6 -9.20 15.48 -3.77
CA HIS A 6 -8.50 14.59 -2.84
C HIS A 6 -7.69 13.55 -3.61
N THR A 7 -6.45 13.32 -3.19
CA THR A 7 -5.63 12.21 -3.71
C THR A 7 -6.16 10.86 -3.20
N VAL A 8 -5.78 9.77 -3.87
CA VAL A 8 -6.21 8.42 -3.44
C VAL A 8 -5.78 8.14 -2.00
N ASP A 9 -4.57 8.54 -1.60
CA ASP A 9 -4.08 8.35 -0.24
C ASP A 9 -4.88 9.15 0.80
N GLN A 10 -5.24 10.39 0.48
CA GLN A 10 -6.10 11.21 1.34
C GLN A 10 -7.49 10.58 1.51
N ILE A 11 -8.06 10.04 0.42
CA ILE A 11 -9.35 9.35 0.44
C ILE A 11 -9.28 8.11 1.34
N VAL A 12 -8.26 7.28 1.14
CA VAL A 12 -8.06 6.06 1.93
C VAL A 12 -7.86 6.41 3.40
N ALA A 13 -7.05 7.42 3.72
CA ALA A 13 -6.84 7.89 5.09
C ALA A 13 -8.14 8.35 5.76
N LYS A 14 -8.95 9.17 5.06
CA LYS A 14 -10.27 9.60 5.54
C LYS A 14 -11.22 8.42 5.76
N LEU A 15 -11.27 7.45 4.83
CA LEU A 15 -12.06 6.23 5.02
C LEU A 15 -11.58 5.39 6.22
N ARG A 16 -10.27 5.32 6.51
CA ARG A 16 -9.79 4.61 7.70
C ARG A 16 -10.28 5.27 8.98
N LYS A 17 -10.19 6.60 9.04
CA LYS A 17 -10.69 7.39 10.17
C LYS A 17 -12.21 7.21 10.30
N ALA A 18 -12.94 7.13 9.19
CA ALA A 18 -14.36 6.79 9.21
C ALA A 18 -14.63 5.43 9.85
N ASP A 19 -13.92 4.37 9.42
CA ASP A 19 -14.11 3.03 9.98
C ASP A 19 -13.87 2.99 11.51
N ILE A 20 -12.88 3.74 12.01
CA ILE A 20 -12.57 3.82 13.45
C ILE A 20 -13.71 4.51 14.22
N GLU A 21 -14.20 5.63 13.71
CA GLU A 21 -15.26 6.39 14.37
C GLU A 21 -16.61 5.66 14.35
N LEU A 22 -16.91 4.96 13.25
CA LEU A 22 -18.07 4.06 13.17
C LEU A 22 -17.93 2.89 14.15
N GLY A 23 -16.72 2.33 14.31
CA GLY A 23 -16.44 1.28 15.31
C GLY A 23 -16.61 1.73 16.75
N LYS A 24 -16.50 3.05 17.02
CA LYS A 24 -16.83 3.67 18.33
C LYS A 24 -18.32 3.96 18.50
N GLY A 25 -19.17 3.59 17.53
CA GLY A 25 -20.62 3.77 17.57
C GLY A 25 -21.13 5.11 17.01
N LYS A 26 -20.27 5.95 16.42
CA LYS A 26 -20.73 7.19 15.75
C LYS A 26 -21.52 6.87 14.50
N LYS A 27 -22.43 7.76 14.12
CA LYS A 27 -23.21 7.60 12.88
C LYS A 27 -22.45 8.16 11.67
N VAL A 28 -22.82 7.69 10.47
CA VAL A 28 -22.24 8.15 9.20
C VAL A 28 -22.32 9.68 9.02
N PRO A 29 -23.44 10.37 9.32
CA PRO A 29 -23.53 11.82 9.19
C PRO A 29 -22.51 12.58 10.06
N GLU A 30 -22.32 12.14 11.30
CA GLU A 30 -21.37 12.72 12.25
C GLU A 30 -19.93 12.50 11.81
N THR A 31 -19.66 11.30 11.29
CA THR A 31 -18.36 10.93 10.75
C THR A 31 -18.03 11.74 9.50
N CYS A 32 -19.01 11.97 8.62
CA CYS A 32 -18.85 12.81 7.43
C CYS A 32 -18.56 14.27 7.79
N LYS A 33 -19.24 14.81 8.82
CA LYS A 33 -18.93 16.14 9.37
C LYS A 33 -17.50 16.22 9.89
N LEU A 34 -17.04 15.24 10.67
CA LEU A 34 -15.67 15.18 11.20
C LEU A 34 -14.60 15.10 10.10
N LEU A 35 -14.94 14.46 8.97
CA LEU A 35 -14.04 14.28 7.83
C LEU A 35 -14.13 15.41 6.81
N GLU A 36 -15.00 16.40 7.04
CA GLU A 36 -15.28 17.52 6.14
C GLU A 36 -15.63 17.03 4.71
N VAL A 37 -16.49 16.02 4.63
CA VAL A 37 -16.98 15.48 3.36
C VAL A 37 -18.48 15.30 3.41
N THR A 38 -19.13 15.36 2.24
CA THR A 38 -20.55 15.03 2.15
C THR A 38 -20.75 13.52 2.24
N GLU A 39 -21.91 13.08 2.74
CA GLU A 39 -22.27 11.66 2.81
C GLU A 39 -22.23 11.00 1.43
N GLN A 40 -22.67 11.73 0.39
CA GLN A 40 -22.60 11.25 -1.00
C GLN A 40 -21.16 10.97 -1.45
N THR A 41 -20.22 11.84 -1.08
CA THR A 41 -18.80 11.65 -1.37
C THR A 41 -18.25 10.45 -0.60
N TYR A 42 -18.62 10.32 0.67
CA TYR A 42 -18.23 9.19 1.51
C TYR A 42 -18.71 7.85 0.93
N TYR A 43 -19.98 7.73 0.54
CA TYR A 43 -20.49 6.50 -0.06
C TYR A 43 -19.82 6.18 -1.40
N ARG A 44 -19.61 7.18 -2.26
CA ARG A 44 -18.85 7.00 -3.51
C ARG A 44 -17.43 6.49 -3.25
N TRP A 45 -16.77 7.03 -2.23
CA TRP A 45 -15.45 6.57 -1.82
C TRP A 45 -15.47 5.17 -1.23
N ARG A 46 -16.47 4.82 -0.39
CA ARG A 46 -16.61 3.45 0.14
C ARG A 46 -16.83 2.42 -0.96
N GLN A 47 -17.63 2.74 -1.99
CA GLN A 47 -17.82 1.86 -3.13
C GLN A 47 -16.51 1.64 -3.91
N LYS A 48 -15.74 2.71 -4.14
CA LYS A 48 -14.53 2.67 -4.98
C LYS A 48 -13.28 2.18 -4.25
N TYR A 49 -13.14 2.51 -2.97
CA TYR A 49 -11.91 2.32 -2.19
C TYR A 49 -12.13 1.57 -0.87
N GLY A 50 -13.37 1.28 -0.46
CA GLY A 50 -13.66 0.60 0.82
C GLY A 50 -13.09 -0.82 0.93
N GLY A 51 -12.88 -1.51 -0.19
CA GLY A 51 -12.25 -2.83 -0.24
C GLY A 51 -10.73 -2.84 -0.42
N MET A 52 -10.08 -1.67 -0.55
CA MET A 52 -8.64 -1.61 -0.84
C MET A 52 -7.76 -2.04 0.34
N LYS A 53 -8.17 -1.83 1.60
CA LYS A 53 -7.33 -2.11 2.79
C LYS A 53 -6.78 -3.55 2.85
N PRO A 54 -7.61 -4.61 2.80
CA PRO A 54 -7.09 -5.97 2.92
C PRO A 54 -6.32 -6.40 1.67
N LYS A 55 -6.81 -6.00 0.48
CA LYS A 55 -6.22 -6.38 -0.80
C LYS A 55 -4.87 -5.71 -1.04
N MET A 56 -4.74 -4.42 -0.75
CA MET A 56 -3.47 -3.69 -0.87
C MET A 56 -2.46 -4.13 0.19
N ALA A 57 -2.86 -4.36 1.43
CA ALA A 57 -1.95 -4.88 2.46
C ALA A 57 -1.42 -6.27 2.10
N LYS A 58 -2.26 -7.13 1.52
CA LYS A 58 -1.85 -8.43 1.00
C LYS A 58 -0.90 -8.30 -0.19
N GLN A 59 -1.23 -7.45 -1.16
CA GLN A 59 -0.37 -7.20 -2.32
C GLN A 59 0.99 -6.62 -1.93
N LEU A 60 1.04 -5.68 -0.98
CA LEU A 60 2.28 -5.10 -0.50
C LEU A 60 3.17 -6.16 0.15
N LYS A 61 2.61 -6.99 1.05
CA LYS A 61 3.36 -8.10 1.66
C LYS A 61 3.88 -9.11 0.63
N THR A 62 3.07 -9.42 -0.39
CA THR A 62 3.50 -10.30 -1.49
C THR A 62 4.66 -9.69 -2.26
N LEU A 63 4.56 -8.41 -2.64
CA LEU A 63 5.61 -7.69 -3.35
C LEU A 63 6.90 -7.57 -2.53
N GLU A 64 6.80 -7.28 -1.23
CA GLU A 64 7.95 -7.24 -0.33
C GLU A 64 8.65 -8.60 -0.24
N LYS A 65 7.87 -9.69 -0.15
CA LYS A 65 8.40 -11.06 -0.14
C LYS A 65 9.08 -11.43 -1.46
N GLU A 66 8.49 -11.07 -2.59
CA GLU A 66 9.07 -11.27 -3.91
C GLU A 66 10.36 -10.47 -4.08
N SER A 67 10.37 -9.21 -3.66
CA SER A 67 11.57 -8.37 -3.71
C SER A 67 12.71 -8.95 -2.86
N ALA A 68 12.41 -9.44 -1.65
CA ALA A 68 13.39 -10.10 -0.81
C ALA A 68 13.96 -11.38 -1.46
N ARG A 69 13.09 -12.20 -2.06
CA ARG A 69 13.51 -13.42 -2.77
C ARG A 69 14.38 -13.09 -3.98
N LEU A 70 14.00 -12.09 -4.78
CA LEU A 70 14.76 -11.66 -5.96
C LEU A 70 16.13 -11.11 -5.56
N LYS A 71 16.20 -10.27 -4.52
CA LYS A 71 17.48 -9.75 -4.01
C LYS A 71 18.41 -10.88 -3.56
N LYS A 72 17.88 -11.88 -2.86
CA LYS A 72 18.67 -13.05 -2.44
C LYS A 72 19.21 -13.81 -3.66
N MET A 73 18.37 -14.10 -4.65
CA MET A 73 18.77 -14.81 -5.87
C MET A 73 19.86 -14.04 -6.64
N VAL A 74 19.72 -12.73 -6.76
CA VAL A 74 20.72 -11.89 -7.42
C VAL A 74 22.05 -11.89 -6.66
N ALA A 75 22.02 -11.85 -5.32
CA ALA A 75 23.23 -11.91 -4.50
C ALA A 75 23.95 -13.27 -4.63
N GLU A 76 23.21 -14.38 -4.62
CA GLU A 76 23.76 -15.72 -4.84
C GLU A 76 24.40 -15.84 -6.24
N GLN A 77 23.70 -15.38 -7.28
CA GLN A 77 24.24 -15.36 -8.64
C GLN A 77 25.49 -14.49 -8.77
N ALA A 78 25.52 -13.33 -8.13
CA ALA A 78 26.68 -12.45 -8.15
C ALA A 78 27.90 -13.11 -7.50
N LEU A 79 27.68 -13.83 -6.40
CA LEU A 79 28.73 -14.57 -5.70
C LEU A 79 29.26 -15.74 -6.54
N ASP A 80 28.38 -16.52 -7.17
CA ASP A 80 28.78 -17.59 -8.10
C ASP A 80 29.60 -17.04 -9.27
N MET A 81 29.19 -15.90 -9.83
CA MET A 81 29.93 -15.23 -10.91
C MET A 81 31.32 -14.77 -10.45
N GLU A 82 31.45 -14.26 -9.22
CA GLU A 82 32.76 -13.89 -8.65
C GLU A 82 33.66 -15.10 -8.45
N ILE A 83 33.14 -16.19 -7.89
CA ILE A 83 33.88 -17.44 -7.73
C ILE A 83 34.36 -17.96 -9.09
N LEU A 84 33.48 -18.01 -10.09
CA LEU A 84 33.82 -18.49 -11.44
C LEU A 84 34.87 -17.60 -12.11
N LYS A 85 34.78 -16.27 -11.95
CA LYS A 85 35.79 -15.34 -12.46
C LYS A 85 37.14 -15.54 -11.79
N GLU A 86 37.16 -15.75 -10.48
CA GLU A 86 38.40 -15.93 -9.73
C GLU A 86 39.06 -17.28 -10.07
N ALA A 87 38.27 -18.36 -10.15
CA ALA A 87 38.75 -19.67 -10.60
C ALA A 87 39.30 -19.62 -12.04
N ALA A 88 38.70 -18.81 -12.92
CA ALA A 88 39.14 -18.65 -14.30
C ALA A 88 40.40 -17.78 -14.47
N LYS A 89 40.78 -16.96 -13.48
CA LYS A 89 42.01 -16.14 -13.56
C LYS A 89 43.29 -16.97 -13.48
N GLY A 90 43.24 -18.14 -12.82
CA GLY A 90 44.37 -19.06 -12.67
C GLY A 90 45.48 -18.51 -11.75
N ASN A 91 46.10 -19.38 -10.95
CA ASN A 91 47.35 -19.07 -10.26
C ASN A 91 48.51 -19.22 -11.26
N TRP A 92 48.96 -18.12 -11.84
CA TRP A 92 50.24 -18.03 -12.56
C TRP A 92 51.01 -16.81 -12.07
#